data_AF-A0A3D8IUS6-F1
#
_entry.id   AF-A0A3D8IUS6-F1
#
_cell.length_a   1.000
_cell.length_b   1.000
_cell.length_c   1.000
_cell.angle_alpha   90.00
_cell.angle_beta   90.00
_cell.angle_gamma   90.00
#
_symmetry.space_group_name_H-M   'P 1'
#
loop_
_entity.id
_entity.type
_entity.pdbx_description
1 polymer ?
#
loop_
_entity_poly.entity_id
_entity_poly.type
_entity_poly.pdbx_seq_one_letter_code
_entity_poly.pdbx_strand_id
1 'polypeptide(L)'
;MLNFLKSCSSFLTSYYELGYKRAIKREQEEIEDLFMVLAFSEMMGIPNPYEFYMLDLIPELMPKFHQWHKKAGFEKSPFDYFPCACC
;
A
#
# COMPACT_ATOMS: atom_id res chain seq x y z
N MET A 1 -13.51 -10.01 -36.80
CA MET A 1 -12.98 -8.63 -36.95
C MET A 1 -12.82 -7.93 -35.59
N LEU A 2 -13.88 -7.80 -34.77
CA LEU A 2 -13.82 -7.19 -33.42
C LEU A 2 -12.78 -7.81 -32.46
N ASN A 3 -12.62 -9.14 -32.47
CA ASN A 3 -11.65 -9.81 -31.59
C ASN A 3 -10.19 -9.50 -31.94
N PHE A 4 -9.90 -9.25 -33.23
CA PHE A 4 -8.56 -8.90 -33.68
C PHE A 4 -8.18 -7.48 -33.26
N LEU A 5 -9.12 -6.53 -33.38
CA LEU A 5 -8.93 -5.16 -32.91
C LEU A 5 -8.72 -5.11 -31.39
N LYS A 6 -9.50 -5.88 -30.61
CA LYS A 6 -9.28 -6.00 -29.17
C LYS A 6 -7.90 -6.56 -28.84
N SER A 7 -7.49 -7.65 -29.49
CA SER A 7 -6.17 -8.27 -29.27
C SER A 7 -5.01 -7.31 -29.60
N CYS A 8 -5.13 -6.56 -30.69
CA CYS A 8 -4.13 -5.57 -31.09
C CYS A 8 -4.04 -4.41 -30.08
N SER A 9 -5.19 -3.92 -29.58
CA SER A 9 -5.21 -2.89 -28.53
C SER A 9 -4.60 -3.35 -27.21
N SER A 10 -4.87 -4.59 -26.78
CA SER A 10 -4.27 -5.16 -25.56
C SER A 10 -2.76 -5.35 -25.70
N PHE A 11 -2.29 -5.72 -26.90
CA PHE A 11 -0.86 -5.87 -27.17
C PHE A 11 -0.12 -4.53 -27.09
N LEU A 12 -0.68 -3.48 -27.70
CA LEU A 12 -0.12 -2.13 -27.63
C LEU A 12 -0.12 -1.59 -26.19
N THR A 13 -1.21 -1.80 -25.45
CA THR A 13 -1.31 -1.40 -24.03
C THR A 13 -0.23 -2.11 -23.21
N SER A 14 -0.11 -3.43 -23.36
CA SER A 14 0.93 -4.23 -22.70
C SER A 14 2.34 -3.74 -23.04
N TYR A 15 2.58 -3.33 -24.30
CA TYR A 15 3.86 -2.79 -24.75
C TYR A 15 4.20 -1.44 -24.09
N TYR A 16 3.23 -0.52 -23.99
CA TYR A 16 3.42 0.75 -23.29
C TYR A 16 3.65 0.56 -21.79
N GLU A 17 2.95 -0.38 -21.16
CA GLU A 17 3.11 -0.67 -19.74
C GLU A 17 4.52 -1.16 -19.41
N LEU A 18 5.14 -1.99 -20.27
CA LEU A 18 6.45 -2.63 -20.02
C LEU A 18 7.57 -1.64 -19.66
N GLY A 19 7.57 -0.44 -20.26
CA GLY A 19 8.58 0.59 -19.97
C GLY A 19 8.44 1.22 -18.58
N TYR A 20 7.21 1.29 -18.07
CA TYR A 20 6.88 2.02 -16.83
C TYR A 20 6.46 1.10 -15.68
N LYS A 21 6.38 -0.22 -15.86
CA LYS A 21 5.92 -1.14 -14.80
C LYS A 21 6.66 -0.94 -13.48
N ARG A 22 7.98 -0.68 -13.54
CA ARG A 22 8.78 -0.46 -12.34
C ARG A 22 8.44 0.87 -11.64
N ALA A 23 8.23 1.93 -12.41
CA ALA A 23 7.84 3.24 -11.88
C ALA A 23 6.43 3.16 -11.25
N ILE A 24 5.48 2.55 -11.96
CA ILE A 24 4.10 2.36 -11.49
C ILE A 24 4.10 1.51 -10.20
N LYS A 25 4.84 0.39 -10.17
CA LYS A 25 4.94 -0.45 -8.97
C LYS A 25 5.51 0.32 -7.78
N ARG A 26 6.54 1.14 -8.03
CA ARG A 26 7.14 1.98 -6.99
C ARG A 26 6.15 3.00 -6.44
N GLU A 27 5.41 3.69 -7.30
CA GLU A 27 4.38 4.65 -6.88
C GLU A 27 3.27 3.97 -6.09
N GLN A 28 2.84 2.79 -6.52
CA GLN A 28 1.87 1.98 -5.78
C GLN A 28 2.39 1.62 -4.38
N GLU A 29 3.64 1.16 -4.28
CA GLU A 29 4.27 0.85 -2.98
C GLU A 29 4.41 2.08 -2.08
N GLU A 30 4.77 3.25 -2.65
CA GLU A 30 4.85 4.52 -1.91
C GLU A 30 3.47 4.97 -1.39
N ILE A 31 2.42 4.79 -2.20
CA ILE A 31 1.03 5.07 -1.80
C ILE A 31 0.56 4.11 -0.70
N GLU A 32 0.86 2.81 -0.82
CA GLU A 32 0.55 1.83 0.21
C GLU A 32 1.24 2.16 1.54
N ASP A 33 2.52 2.54 1.51
CA ASP A 33 3.27 2.96 2.70
C ASP A 33 2.65 4.23 3.33
N LEU A 34 2.20 5.18 2.51
CA LEU A 34 1.51 6.39 2.99
C LEU A 34 0.21 6.03 3.72
N PHE A 35 -0.59 5.11 3.18
CA PHE A 35 -1.81 4.66 3.85
C PHE A 35 -1.52 3.97 5.18
N MET A 36 -0.43 3.19 5.28
CA MET A 36 0.00 2.62 6.55
C MET A 36 0.30 3.69 7.59
N VAL A 37 1.06 4.73 7.20
CA VAL A 37 1.37 5.84 8.11
C VAL A 37 0.10 6.57 8.51
N LEU A 38 -0.78 6.91 7.57
CA LEU A 38 -2.01 7.65 7.88
C LEU A 38 -2.94 6.83 8.78
N ALA A 39 -3.14 5.54 8.51
CA ALA A 39 -4.03 4.70 9.29
C ALA A 39 -3.54 4.44 10.73
N PHE A 40 -2.22 4.40 10.95
CA PHE A 40 -1.64 4.06 12.26
C PHE A 40 -0.96 5.24 12.98
N SER A 41 -0.86 6.42 12.36
CA SER A 41 -0.28 7.64 12.94
C SER A 41 -0.93 8.06 14.26
N GLU A 42 -2.26 8.01 14.31
CA GLU A 42 -3.04 8.33 15.52
C GLU A 42 -2.64 7.45 16.71
N MET A 43 -2.46 6.15 16.46
CA MET A 43 -2.04 5.19 17.49
C MET A 43 -0.62 5.47 18.00
N MET A 44 0.22 6.14 17.20
CA MET A 44 1.57 6.59 17.59
C MET A 44 1.56 7.97 18.26
N GLY A 45 0.40 8.60 18.43
CA GLY A 45 0.26 9.95 18.98
C GLY A 45 0.62 11.06 17.99
N ILE A 46 0.73 10.73 16.68
CA ILE A 46 0.93 11.71 15.63
C ILE A 46 -0.47 12.14 15.14
N PRO A 47 -0.86 13.41 15.31
CA PRO A 47 -2.20 13.85 14.94
C PRO A 47 -2.41 13.75 13.42
N ASN A 48 -3.51 13.12 13.00
CA ASN A 48 -3.86 12.96 11.58
C ASN A 48 -5.16 13.70 11.23
N PRO A 49 -5.15 14.68 10.30
CA PRO A 49 -6.37 15.36 9.86
C PRO A 49 -7.38 14.45 9.14
N TYR A 50 -6.97 13.25 8.72
CA TYR A 50 -7.79 12.29 7.98
C TYR A 50 -8.13 11.02 8.76
N GLU A 51 -7.95 11.00 10.09
CA GLU A 51 -8.14 9.82 10.94
C GLU A 51 -9.47 9.09 10.66
N PHE A 52 -10.58 9.82 10.70
CA PHE A 52 -11.92 9.26 10.50
C PHE A 52 -12.10 8.53 9.17
N TYR A 53 -11.43 8.99 8.10
CA TYR A 53 -11.51 8.37 6.79
C TYR A 53 -10.65 7.10 6.69
N MET A 54 -9.63 6.97 7.53
CA MET A 54 -8.71 5.85 7.49
C MET A 54 -9.20 4.66 8.32
N LEU A 55 -10.18 4.84 9.20
CA LEU A 55 -10.75 3.77 10.03
C LEU A 55 -11.25 2.58 9.20
N ASP A 56 -11.89 2.85 8.07
CA ASP A 56 -12.40 1.81 7.17
C ASP A 56 -11.29 1.01 6.48
N LEU A 57 -10.09 1.60 6.34
CA LEU A 57 -8.93 0.93 5.76
C LEU A 57 -8.16 0.07 6.77
N ILE A 58 -8.29 0.33 8.07
CA ILE A 58 -7.56 -0.41 9.11
C ILE A 58 -7.69 -1.93 8.96
N PRO A 59 -8.88 -2.53 8.72
CA PRO A 59 -9.01 -3.98 8.56
C PRO A 59 -8.23 -4.55 7.38
N GLU A 60 -8.09 -3.81 6.28
CA GLU A 60 -7.37 -4.24 5.07
C GLU A 60 -5.84 -4.03 5.21
N LEU A 61 -5.43 -2.99 5.94
CA LEU A 61 -4.03 -2.67 6.16
C LEU A 61 -3.40 -3.51 7.28
N MET A 62 -4.19 -3.85 8.30
CA MET A 62 -3.74 -4.60 9.48
C MET A 62 -2.99 -5.91 9.14
N PRO A 63 -3.48 -6.80 8.23
CA PRO A 63 -2.75 -8.01 7.87
C PRO A 63 -1.37 -7.76 7.23
N LYS A 64 -1.18 -6.58 6.62
CA LYS A 64 0.05 -6.19 5.91
C LYS A 64 1.02 -5.43 6.82
N PHE A 65 0.58 -5.03 8.02
CA PHE A 65 1.36 -4.22 8.95
C PHE A 65 2.74 -4.85 9.28
N HIS A 66 2.78 -6.16 9.51
CA HIS A 66 4.04 -6.85 9.87
C HIS A 66 5.11 -6.80 8.77
N GLN A 67 4.71 -6.78 7.51
CA GLN A 67 5.65 -6.63 6.40
C GLN A 67 6.08 -5.16 6.26
N TRP A 68 5.13 -4.25 6.44
CA TRP A 68 5.36 -2.82 6.37
C TRP A 68 6.32 -2.31 7.46
N HIS A 69 6.10 -2.59 8.76
CA HIS A 69 6.97 -2.03 9.81
C HIS A 69 8.43 -2.52 9.69
N LYS A 70 8.62 -3.76 9.21
CA LYS A 70 9.95 -4.29 8.86
C LYS A 70 10.58 -3.54 7.68
N LYS A 71 9.81 -3.27 6.62
CA LYS A 71 10.25 -2.47 5.47
C LYS A 71 10.58 -1.04 5.88
N ALA A 72 9.80 -0.46 6.79
CA ALA A 72 9.99 0.88 7.33
C ALA A 72 11.21 0.99 8.27
N GLY A 73 11.84 -0.12 8.64
CA GLY A 73 13.07 -0.15 9.43
C GLY A 73 12.86 -0.21 10.94
N PHE A 74 11.64 -0.50 11.41
CA PHE A 74 11.39 -0.73 12.82
C PHE A 74 11.90 -2.13 13.24
N GLU A 75 12.72 -2.20 14.29
CA GLU A 75 13.20 -3.47 14.84
C GLU A 75 12.07 -4.29 15.49
N LYS A 76 11.13 -3.59 16.12
CA LYS A 76 9.91 -4.12 16.73
C LYS A 76 8.75 -3.21 16.36
N SER A 77 7.54 -3.76 16.43
CA SER A 77 6.35 -2.96 16.27
C SER A 77 6.36 -1.78 17.25
N PRO A 78 5.98 -0.56 16.81
CA PRO A 78 5.78 0.58 17.70
C PRO A 78 4.64 0.41 18.71
N PHE A 79 3.86 -0.67 18.60
CA PHE A 79 2.68 -0.94 19.41
C PHE A 79 2.89 -2.16 20.31
N ASP A 80 2.36 -2.08 21.53
CA ASP A 80 2.53 -3.13 22.54
C ASP A 80 1.60 -4.35 22.33
N TYR A 81 0.46 -4.17 21.65
CA TYR A 81 -0.58 -5.20 21.54
C TYR A 81 -1.11 -5.40 20.11
N PHE A 82 -1.43 -4.32 19.41
CA PHE A 82 -2.11 -4.32 18.12
C PHE A 82 -1.64 -3.11 17.29
N PRO A 83 -1.49 -3.19 15.95
CA PRO A 83 -1.65 -4.33 15.03
C PRO A 83 -0.48 -5.34 14.98
N CYS A 84 0.60 -5.15 15.73
CA CYS A 84 1.65 -6.16 15.86
C CYS A 84 2.31 -6.07 17.24
N ALA A 85 2.41 -7.19 17.95
CA ALA A 85 3.12 -7.27 19.24
C ALA A 85 4.28 -8.29 19.21
N CYS A 86 4.54 -8.85 18.02
CA CYS A 86 5.28 -10.07 17.86
C CYS A 86 5.80 -10.16 16.43
N CYS A 87 6.93 -10.79 16.17
CA CYS A 87 7.12 -12.21 16.48
C CYS A 87 6.99 -12.63 17.95
#